data_AF-G9KEW4-F1
#
_entry.id   AF-G9KEW4-F1
#
_cell.length_a   1.000
_cell.length_b   1.000
_cell.length_c   1.000
_cell.angle_alpha   90.00
_cell.angle_beta   90.00
_cell.angle_gamma   90.00
#
_symmetry.space_group_name_H-M   'P 1'
#
loop_
_entity.id
_entity.type
_entity.pdbx_description
1 polymer ?
#
loop_
_entity_poly.entity_id
_entity_poly.type
_entity_poly.pdbx_seq_one_letter_code
_entity_poly.pdbx_strand_id
1 'polypeptide(L)'
;GGVLGIKIGWVCDLDRAWDQCIPKYSFTRLDGVSEKSSVSPGYNFRFAKYYKMENGSEYRTLLKAFGIRFDVLVYGNAGKFNIIPTIISSVAAFTSVGVGTVLCDIILLNFLKGADQYKAKKFEEVDETTLKVTASANPECSSDQTTEEKQS
;
A
#
# COMPACT_ATOMS: atom_id res chain seq x y z
N GLY A 1 -5.81 32.08 -19.29
CA GLY A 1 -6.36 31.62 -18.01
C GLY A 1 -5.75 30.29 -17.65
N GLY A 2 -5.93 29.82 -16.42
CA GLY A 2 -5.34 28.54 -15.97
C GLY A 2 -6.02 28.04 -14.70
N VAL A 3 -5.57 26.91 -14.17
CA VAL A 3 -6.14 26.30 -12.96
C VAL A 3 -5.02 26.09 -11.94
N LEU A 4 -5.17 26.73 -10.78
CA LEU A 4 -4.26 26.59 -9.65
C LEU A 4 -4.93 25.77 -8.56
N GLY A 5 -4.24 24.72 -8.11
CA GLY A 5 -4.60 23.91 -6.95
C GLY A 5 -3.92 24.44 -5.71
N ILE A 6 -4.72 24.85 -4.72
CA ILE A 6 -4.28 25.17 -3.37
C ILE A 6 -4.50 23.91 -2.53
N LYS A 7 -3.44 23.18 -2.23
CA LYS A 7 -3.50 21.94 -1.47
C LYS A 7 -3.29 22.24 0.02
N ILE A 8 -4.23 21.84 0.86
CA ILE A 8 -4.18 21.97 2.32
C ILE A 8 -4.11 20.56 2.90
N GLY A 9 -2.93 20.18 3.40
CA GLY A 9 -2.66 18.85 3.95
C GLY A 9 -2.72 18.83 5.48
N TRP A 10 -3.56 17.97 6.04
CA TRP A 10 -3.66 17.69 7.48
C TRP A 10 -3.16 16.28 7.77
N VAL A 11 -1.85 16.11 7.88
CA VAL A 11 -1.25 14.84 8.28
C VAL A 11 -0.88 14.94 9.75
N CYS A 12 -1.70 14.33 10.62
CA CYS A 12 -1.62 14.52 12.05
C CYS A 12 -1.40 13.21 12.79
N ASP A 13 -0.47 13.25 13.73
CA ASP A 13 -0.26 12.22 14.73
C ASP A 13 -1.01 12.67 16.00
N LEU A 14 -2.14 12.00 16.29
CA LEU A 14 -3.04 12.33 17.40
C LEU A 14 -2.52 11.81 18.75
N ASP A 15 -1.38 11.12 18.78
CA ASP A 15 -0.70 10.75 20.02
C ASP A 15 0.15 11.91 20.55
N ARG A 16 0.42 12.91 19.70
CA ARG A 16 1.11 14.15 20.05
C ARG A 16 0.14 15.23 20.54
N ALA A 17 0.71 16.35 20.95
CA ALA A 17 -0.07 17.50 21.37
C ALA A 17 -0.91 18.08 20.21
N TRP A 18 -2.11 18.55 20.53
CA TRP A 18 -3.11 18.99 19.56
C TRP A 18 -2.64 20.19 18.71
N ASP A 19 -1.73 20.99 19.25
CA ASP A 19 -1.12 22.16 18.60
C ASP A 19 -0.11 21.78 17.50
N GLN A 20 0.33 20.52 17.45
CA GLN A 20 1.23 20.02 16.42
C GLN A 20 0.50 19.59 15.14
N CYS A 21 -0.83 19.45 15.18
CA CYS A 21 -1.65 19.19 14.00
C CYS A 21 -1.87 20.50 13.24
N ILE A 22 -0.92 20.86 12.36
CA ILE A 22 -0.90 22.13 11.61
C ILE A 22 -1.08 21.85 10.12
N PRO A 23 -1.85 22.66 9.39
CA PRO A 23 -2.04 22.49 7.96
C PRO A 23 -0.77 22.81 7.18
N LYS A 24 -0.42 21.94 6.23
CA LYS A 24 0.63 22.21 5.25
C LYS A 24 0.02 22.71 3.95
N TYR A 25 0.36 23.95 3.58
CA TYR A 25 -0.05 24.55 2.32
C TYR A 25 0.94 24.22 1.19
N SER A 26 0.41 23.89 0.02
CA SER A 26 1.19 23.68 -1.21
C SER A 26 0.39 24.19 -2.40
N PHE A 27 1.08 24.76 -3.38
CA PHE A 27 0.47 25.35 -4.56
C PHE A 27 0.99 24.62 -5.80
N THR A 28 0.08 24.22 -6.68
CA THR A 28 0.44 23.57 -7.94
C THR A 28 -0.44 24.07 -9.06
N ARG A 29 0.09 24.12 -10.28
CA ARG A 29 -0.75 24.26 -11.47
C ARG A 29 -1.39 22.90 -11.77
N LEU A 30 -2.70 22.88 -11.98
CA LEU A 30 -3.46 21.66 -12.27
C LEU A 30 -3.63 21.44 -13.78
N ASP A 31 -3.64 22.50 -14.58
CA ASP A 31 -3.76 22.45 -16.04
C ASP A 31 -2.41 22.25 -16.76
N GLY A 32 -1.60 21.28 -16.31
CA GLY A 32 -0.26 21.03 -16.88
C GLY A 32 -0.27 20.58 -18.35
N VAL A 33 -1.35 19.97 -18.83
CA VAL A 33 -1.57 19.64 -20.25
C VAL A 33 -1.75 20.90 -21.10
N SER A 34 -2.35 21.95 -20.54
CA SER A 34 -2.59 23.21 -21.25
C SER A 34 -1.31 24.02 -21.47
N GLU A 35 -0.25 23.82 -20.67
CA GLU A 35 1.05 24.45 -20.94
C GLU A 35 1.73 23.91 -22.20
N LYS A 36 1.54 22.62 -22.48
CA LYS A 36 2.23 21.91 -23.56
C LYS A 36 1.41 21.82 -24.85
N SER A 37 0.16 22.29 -24.82
CA SER A 37 -0.78 22.20 -25.95
C SER A 37 -0.89 23.54 -26.67
N SER A 38 -0.73 23.53 -27.99
CA SER A 38 -1.04 24.68 -28.86
C SER A 38 -2.54 24.85 -29.13
N VAL A 39 -3.34 23.81 -28.86
CA VAL A 39 -4.79 23.78 -29.16
C VAL A 39 -5.61 24.40 -28.03
N SER A 40 -5.23 24.16 -26.78
CA SER A 40 -5.92 24.70 -25.59
C SER A 40 -4.92 25.21 -24.56
N PRO A 41 -4.41 26.44 -24.74
CA PRO A 41 -3.35 27.00 -23.91
C PRO A 41 -3.80 27.38 -22.48
N GLY A 42 -5.08 27.19 -22.13
CA GLY A 42 -5.54 27.48 -20.77
C GLY A 42 -7.05 27.54 -20.58
N TYR A 43 -7.46 28.07 -19.44
CA TYR A 43 -8.86 28.11 -18.99
C TYR A 43 -9.63 29.36 -19.47
N ASN A 44 -10.82 29.15 -20.04
CA ASN A 44 -11.77 30.20 -20.44
C ASN A 44 -13.22 29.69 -20.38
N PHE A 45 -14.18 30.59 -20.20
CA PHE A 45 -15.61 30.27 -20.30
C PHE A 45 -16.40 31.44 -20.89
N ARG A 46 -17.57 31.16 -21.46
CA ARG A 46 -18.47 32.16 -22.03
C ARG A 46 -19.76 32.22 -21.23
N PHE A 47 -20.26 33.42 -21.00
CA PHE A 47 -21.56 33.66 -20.39
C PHE A 47 -22.23 34.85 -21.08
N ALA A 48 -23.55 34.90 -21.08
CA ALA A 48 -24.30 35.99 -21.69
C ALA A 48 -25.15 36.72 -20.65
N LYS A 49 -25.17 38.04 -20.74
CA LYS A 49 -26.15 38.88 -20.06
C LYS A 49 -27.32 39.10 -21.02
N TYR A 50 -28.51 38.71 -20.61
CA TYR A 50 -29.71 38.78 -21.43
C TYR A 50 -30.55 39.99 -21.03
N TYR A 51 -31.12 40.65 -22.02
CA TYR A 51 -31.89 41.87 -21.87
C TYR A 51 -33.12 41.82 -22.79
N LYS A 52 -34.15 42.58 -22.41
CA LYS A 52 -35.37 42.72 -23.21
C LYS A 52 -35.69 44.21 -23.34
N MET A 53 -35.94 44.64 -24.57
CA MET A 53 -36.35 46.02 -24.86
C MET A 53 -37.85 46.20 -24.61
N GLU A 54 -38.29 47.44 -24.39
CA GLU A 54 -39.71 47.77 -24.21
C GLU A 54 -40.58 47.37 -25.42
N ASN A 55 -40.00 47.32 -26.62
CA ASN A 55 -40.66 46.82 -27.83
C ASN A 55 -40.80 45.29 -27.89
N GLY A 56 -40.43 44.56 -26.83
CA GLY A 56 -40.49 43.09 -26.75
C GLY A 56 -39.30 42.34 -27.36
N SER A 57 -38.37 43.03 -28.02
CA SER A 57 -37.19 42.40 -28.64
C SER A 57 -36.16 41.97 -27.60
N GLU A 58 -35.66 40.75 -27.73
CA GLU A 58 -34.63 40.19 -26.86
C GLU A 58 -33.23 40.43 -27.45
N TYR A 59 -32.29 40.87 -26.62
CA TYR A 59 -30.89 40.99 -27.00
C TYR A 59 -29.98 40.48 -25.89
N ARG A 60 -28.74 40.14 -26.24
CA ARG A 60 -27.76 39.66 -25.27
C ARG A 60 -26.38 40.23 -25.50
N THR A 61 -25.65 40.46 -24.41
CA THR A 61 -24.21 40.70 -24.43
C THR A 61 -23.50 39.40 -24.09
N LEU A 62 -22.81 38.80 -25.07
CA LEU A 62 -21.99 37.60 -24.86
C LEU A 62 -20.58 38.01 -24.40
N LEU A 63 -20.15 37.52 -23.25
CA LEU A 63 -18.82 37.75 -22.70
C LEU A 63 -18.01 36.46 -22.75
N LYS A 64 -16.74 36.58 -23.12
CA LYS A 64 -15.73 35.52 -23.00
C LYS A 64 -14.74 35.92 -21.91
N ALA A 65 -14.78 35.22 -20.78
CA ALA A 65 -13.88 35.47 -19.66
C ALA A 65 -12.69 34.53 -19.68
N PHE A 66 -11.51 35.12 -19.46
CA PHE A 66 -10.26 34.41 -19.23
C PHE A 66 -9.81 34.73 -17.80
N GLY A 67 -9.60 33.70 -17.00
CA GLY A 67 -9.26 33.89 -15.58
C GLY A 67 -8.49 32.70 -15.02
N ILE A 68 -8.15 32.82 -13.75
CA ILE A 68 -7.54 31.73 -12.98
C ILE A 68 -8.64 31.09 -12.14
N ARG A 69 -8.80 29.78 -12.25
CA ARG A 69 -9.63 29.00 -11.34
C ARG A 69 -8.75 28.53 -10.18
N PHE A 70 -9.19 28.77 -8.95
CA PHE A 70 -8.54 28.24 -7.77
C PHE A 70 -9.35 27.06 -7.22
N ASP A 71 -8.74 25.89 -7.22
CA ASP A 71 -9.32 24.69 -6.62
C ASP A 71 -8.65 24.47 -5.26
N VAL A 72 -9.43 24.51 -4.19
CA VAL A 72 -8.92 24.25 -2.83
C VAL A 72 -9.06 22.76 -2.54
N LEU A 73 -7.93 22.04 -2.51
CA LEU A 73 -7.88 20.61 -2.27
C LEU A 73 -7.45 20.34 -0.83
N VAL A 74 -8.42 19.97 0.00
CA VAL A 74 -8.16 19.58 1.39
C VAL A 74 -7.99 18.07 1.45
N TYR A 75 -6.89 17.60 2.02
CA TYR A 75 -6.61 16.20 2.26
C TYR A 75 -5.99 16.01 3.63
N GLY A 76 -6.12 14.82 4.20
CA GLY A 76 -5.53 14.54 5.50
C GLY A 76 -5.55 13.07 5.86
N ASN A 77 -4.68 12.71 6.79
CA ASN A 77 -4.66 11.42 7.45
C ASN A 77 -4.34 11.65 8.93
N ALA A 78 -5.07 10.98 9.80
CA ALA A 78 -4.87 11.05 11.23
C ALA A 78 -4.54 9.66 11.77
N GLY A 79 -3.36 9.53 12.37
CA GLY A 79 -2.97 8.34 13.12
C GLY A 79 -3.23 8.55 14.60
N LYS A 80 -3.75 7.53 15.29
CA LYS A 80 -3.79 7.48 16.75
C LYS A 80 -3.40 6.08 17.18
N PHE A 81 -2.70 5.98 18.30
CA PHE A 81 -2.34 4.71 18.90
C PHE A 81 -3.59 3.85 19.13
N ASN A 82 -3.52 2.61 18.65
CA ASN A 82 -4.54 1.61 18.86
C ASN A 82 -3.86 0.26 19.11
N ILE A 83 -4.27 -0.42 20.17
CA ILE A 83 -3.67 -1.67 20.60
C ILE A 83 -3.87 -2.81 19.58
N ILE A 84 -4.97 -2.83 18.82
CA ILE A 84 -5.29 -3.88 17.85
C ILE A 84 -4.22 -3.96 16.73
N PRO A 85 -3.95 -2.88 15.96
CA PRO A 85 -2.89 -2.92 14.94
C PRO A 85 -1.51 -3.10 15.55
N THR A 86 -1.26 -2.59 16.76
CA THR A 86 0.02 -2.83 17.46
C THR A 86 0.27 -4.30 17.73
N ILE A 87 -0.71 -5.03 18.30
CA ILE A 87 -0.57 -6.47 18.56
C ILE A 87 -0.35 -7.25 17.26
N ILE A 88 -1.11 -6.94 16.21
CA ILE A 88 -0.96 -7.60 14.90
C ILE A 88 0.45 -7.38 14.34
N SER A 89 0.95 -6.14 14.38
CA SER A 89 2.31 -5.81 13.94
C SER A 89 3.38 -6.48 14.80
N SER A 90 3.19 -6.58 16.12
CA SER A 90 4.10 -7.30 17.01
C SER A 90 4.14 -8.80 16.71
N VAL A 91 2.98 -9.44 16.53
CA VAL A 91 2.91 -10.87 16.15
C VAL A 91 3.62 -11.08 14.81
N ALA A 92 3.34 -10.26 13.81
CA ALA A 92 4.01 -10.34 12.51
C ALA A 92 5.53 -10.19 12.63
N ALA A 93 6.00 -9.25 13.46
CA ALA A 93 7.43 -9.08 13.73
C ALA A 93 8.05 -10.32 14.36
N PHE A 94 7.44 -10.90 15.41
CA PHE A 94 7.95 -12.09 16.07
C PHE A 94 7.98 -13.31 15.14
N THR A 95 6.91 -13.53 14.36
CA THR A 95 6.88 -14.60 13.36
C THR A 95 7.97 -14.41 12.29
N SER A 96 8.26 -13.17 11.90
CA SER A 96 9.28 -12.87 10.88
C SER A 96 10.71 -13.20 11.31
N VAL A 97 11.02 -13.24 12.62
CA VAL A 97 12.36 -13.57 13.14
C VAL A 97 12.79 -14.99 12.72
N GLY A 98 11.83 -15.91 12.57
CA GLY A 98 12.09 -17.27 12.11
C GLY A 98 12.71 -17.37 10.72
N VAL A 99 12.56 -16.36 9.85
CA VAL A 99 13.18 -16.37 8.51
C VAL A 99 14.71 -16.37 8.60
N GLY A 100 15.27 -15.78 9.65
CA GLY A 100 16.71 -15.75 9.87
C GLY A 100 17.31 -17.14 10.07
N THR A 101 16.58 -18.08 10.67
CA THR A 101 17.11 -19.44 10.94
C THR A 101 17.32 -20.23 9.66
N VAL A 102 16.48 -20.02 8.63
CA VAL A 102 16.65 -20.64 7.31
C VAL A 102 17.96 -20.18 6.66
N LEU A 103 18.24 -18.88 6.70
CA LEU A 103 19.50 -18.34 6.17
C LEU A 103 20.70 -18.84 6.99
N CYS A 104 20.60 -18.83 8.32
CA CYS A 104 21.64 -19.36 9.19
C CYS A 104 21.92 -20.85 8.92
N ASP A 105 20.88 -21.66 8.69
CA ASP A 105 21.02 -23.07 8.36
C ASP A 105 21.73 -23.28 7.01
N ILE A 106 21.39 -22.50 5.99
CA ILE A 106 22.07 -22.59 4.68
C ILE A 106 23.57 -22.27 4.83
N ILE A 107 23.91 -21.24 5.61
CA ILE A 107 25.31 -20.85 5.85
C ILE A 107 26.04 -21.93 6.65
N LEU A 108 25.46 -22.40 7.75
CA LEU A 108 26.06 -23.41 8.65
C LEU A 108 26.29 -24.75 7.95
N LEU A 109 25.36 -25.18 7.10
CA LEU A 109 25.42 -26.50 6.47
C LEU A 109 26.23 -26.52 5.16
N ASN A 110 26.49 -25.39 4.52
CA ASN A 110 27.16 -25.37 3.20
C ASN A 110 28.48 -24.61 3.17
N PHE A 111 28.68 -23.60 4.02
CA PHE A 111 29.80 -22.66 3.89
C PHE A 111 30.81 -22.71 5.04
N LEU A 112 30.53 -23.42 6.14
CA LEU A 112 31.49 -23.58 7.24
C LEU A 112 32.39 -24.80 7.03
N LYS A 113 33.69 -24.65 7.37
CA LYS A 113 34.70 -25.73 7.26
C LYS A 113 34.38 -26.99 8.09
N GLY A 114 33.48 -26.89 9.07
CA GLY A 114 33.00 -28.01 9.88
C GLY A 114 31.59 -28.50 9.53
N ALA A 115 31.05 -28.13 8.35
CA ALA A 115 29.68 -28.40 7.94
C ALA A 115 29.24 -29.87 8.11
N ASP A 116 30.14 -30.83 7.83
CA ASP A 116 29.82 -32.26 7.93
C ASP A 116 29.58 -32.71 9.37
N GLN A 117 30.27 -32.12 10.35
CA GLN A 117 30.00 -32.37 11.77
C GLN A 117 28.65 -31.79 12.22
N TYR A 118 28.25 -30.64 11.66
CA TYR A 118 26.95 -30.04 11.93
C TYR A 118 25.81 -30.82 11.27
N LYS A 119 26.01 -31.36 10.05
CA LYS A 119 25.06 -32.25 9.37
C LYS A 119 24.82 -33.53 10.17
N ALA A 120 25.90 -34.19 10.61
CA ALA A 120 25.81 -35.42 11.39
C ALA A 120 25.11 -35.25 12.75
N LYS A 121 25.12 -34.04 13.34
CA LYS A 121 24.38 -33.76 14.58
C LYS A 121 22.94 -33.28 14.37
N LYS A 122 22.63 -32.72 13.20
CA LYS A 122 21.31 -32.16 12.89
C LYS A 122 20.39 -33.17 12.21
N PHE A 123 20.93 -34.04 11.36
CA PHE A 123 20.19 -35.03 10.60
C PHE A 123 20.50 -36.44 11.11
N GLU A 124 19.45 -37.21 11.38
CA GLU A 124 19.53 -38.65 11.60
C GLU A 124 18.92 -39.32 10.36
N GLU A 125 19.75 -40.05 9.61
CA GLU A 125 19.31 -40.77 8.41
C GLU A 125 18.60 -42.06 8.82
N VAL A 126 17.39 -42.28 8.29
CA VAL A 126 16.59 -43.48 8.56
C VAL A 126 16.26 -44.16 7.25
N ASP A 127 16.49 -45.47 7.19
CA ASP A 127 16.23 -46.30 6.00
C ASP A 127 14.86 -47.01 6.11
N GLU A 128 14.20 -47.28 4.98
CA GLU A 128 12.82 -47.82 4.96
C GLU A 128 12.72 -49.21 5.61
N THR A 129 13.81 -49.98 5.57
CA THR A 129 13.92 -51.28 6.23
C THR A 129 13.91 -51.15 7.75
N THR A 130 14.52 -50.09 8.29
CA THR A 130 14.55 -49.81 9.73
C THR A 130 13.18 -49.33 10.22
N LEU A 131 12.49 -48.49 9.44
CA LEU A 131 11.12 -48.05 9.73
C LEU A 131 10.12 -49.22 9.79
N LYS A 132 10.22 -50.17 8.85
CA LYS A 132 9.37 -51.37 8.84
C LYS A 132 9.66 -52.30 10.03
N VAL A 133 10.93 -52.41 10.45
CA VAL A 133 11.33 -53.20 11.62
C VAL A 133 10.84 -52.56 12.92
N THR A 134 10.96 -51.24 13.07
CA THR A 134 10.49 -50.53 14.28
C THR A 134 8.96 -50.48 14.35
N ALA A 135 8.27 -50.32 13.21
CA ALA A 135 6.81 -50.43 13.13
C ALA A 135 6.29 -51.86 13.37
N SER A 136 7.04 -52.89 12.98
CA SER A 136 6.69 -54.29 13.25
C SER A 136 7.05 -54.75 14.66
N ALA A 137 7.93 -54.04 15.37
CA ALA A 137 8.34 -54.34 16.74
C ALA A 137 7.43 -53.69 17.80
N ASN A 138 6.62 -52.68 17.45
CA ASN A 138 5.63 -52.06 18.32
C ASN A 138 4.24 -52.07 17.64
N PRO A 139 3.38 -53.05 17.92
CA PRO A 139 2.03 -53.11 17.37
C PRO A 139 1.08 -52.23 18.21
N GLU A 140 1.33 -50.93 18.29
CA GLU A 140 0.39 -50.00 18.93
C GLU A 140 0.57 -48.58 18.40
N CYS A 141 0.16 -48.36 17.14
CA CYS A 141 -0.81 -47.34 16.75
C CYS A 141 -0.99 -47.36 15.23
N SER A 142 -2.05 -48.02 14.76
CA SER A 142 -2.62 -47.73 13.45
C SER A 142 -3.65 -46.64 13.64
N SER A 143 -3.48 -45.49 13.00
CA SER A 143 -4.60 -44.68 12.52
C SER A 143 -4.14 -43.88 11.31
N ASP A 144 -4.50 -44.44 10.15
CA ASP A 144 -4.95 -43.78 8.93
C ASP A 144 -4.29 -42.45 8.53
N GLN A 145 -3.55 -42.49 7.41
CA GLN A 145 -3.95 -41.68 6.26
C GLN A 145 -3.44 -42.29 4.96
N THR A 146 -4.40 -42.87 4.24
CA THR A 146 -4.34 -43.26 2.84
C THR A 146 -3.83 -42.12 1.97
N THR A 147 -2.82 -42.43 1.18
CA THR A 147 -2.46 -41.73 -0.05
C THR A 147 -3.67 -41.74 -1.00
N GLU A 148 -4.20 -40.58 -1.38
CA GLU A 148 -4.89 -40.44 -2.66
C GLU A 148 -4.01 -39.58 -3.59
N GLU A 149 -3.25 -40.29 -4.42
CA GLU A 149 -2.96 -39.84 -5.77
C GLU A 149 -4.29 -39.68 -6.51
N LYS A 150 -4.58 -38.51 -7.07
CA LYS A 150 -5.49 -38.45 -8.22
C LYS A 150 -5.03 -37.43 -9.24
N GLN A 151 -4.48 -38.01 -10.29
CA GLN A 151 -4.26 -37.46 -11.62
C GLN A 151 -5.63 -37.25 -12.30
N SER A 152 -5.94 -36.02 -12.72
CA SER A 152 -6.70 -35.70 -13.93
C SER A 152 -6.56 -34.23 -14.29
#